data_AF-A0A2L2NID9-F1
#
_entry.id   AF-A0A2L2NID9-F1
#
_cell.length_a   1.000
_cell.length_b   1.000
_cell.length_c   1.000
_cell.angle_alpha   90.00
_cell.angle_beta   90.00
_cell.angle_gamma   90.00
#
_symmetry.space_group_name_H-M   'P 1'
#
loop_
_entity.id
_entity.type
_entity.pdbx_description
1 polymer ?
#
loop_
_entity_poly.entity_id
_entity_poly.type
_entity_poly.pdbx_seq_one_letter_code
_entity_poly.pdbx_strand_id
1 'polypeptide(L)'
;MSQTYLINGERAALNKRIVVCTGEKGGTGKSIVARFLLDMYLANLIHVVAYDCDSNNPQLWRHYNRVVNGGVKTIKFNQHGFNEILKNDLQQLSPTVALMDLPSGVGDYFKDFVQDVQSSSLGYRITMVSVLGRVKDSVIQLKRLIEACGNQVDYVVVRNLYVW
;
A
#
# COMPACT_ATOMS: atom_id res chain seq x y z
N MET A 1 1.97 34.67 -27.05
CA MET A 1 2.65 33.38 -26.92
C MET A 1 2.19 32.74 -25.62
N SER A 2 1.22 31.84 -25.68
CA SER A 2 0.78 31.03 -24.54
C SER A 2 1.24 29.60 -24.83
N GLN A 3 2.19 29.10 -24.05
CA GLN A 3 2.69 27.74 -24.16
C GLN A 3 1.67 26.83 -23.46
N THR A 4 0.75 26.26 -24.24
CA THR A 4 -0.10 25.16 -23.81
C THR A 4 0.79 23.93 -23.68
N TYR A 5 1.04 23.46 -22.45
CA TYR A 5 1.65 22.15 -22.24
C TYR A 5 0.64 21.09 -22.70
N LEU A 6 0.84 20.62 -23.93
CA LEU A 6 0.27 19.36 -24.38
C LEU A 6 0.88 18.26 -23.51
N ILE A 7 0.11 17.77 -22.55
CA ILE A 7 0.36 16.49 -21.88
C ILE A 7 0.14 15.38 -22.92
N ASN A 8 1.17 15.16 -23.74
CA ASN A 8 1.33 14.04 -24.66
C ASN A 8 0.90 12.75 -23.95
N GLY A 9 -0.04 11.98 -24.49
CA GLY A 9 0.16 11.25 -25.74
C GLY A 9 0.41 9.75 -25.49
N GLU A 10 0.64 9.37 -24.24
CA GLU A 10 0.46 8.01 -23.73
C GLU A 10 -0.27 8.15 -22.39
N ARG A 11 -1.51 7.65 -22.27
CA ARG A 11 -1.93 7.19 -20.95
C ARG A 11 -0.91 6.12 -20.62
N ALA A 12 0.08 6.42 -19.77
CA ALA A 12 0.93 5.42 -19.16
C ALA A 12 0.01 4.24 -18.87
N ALA A 13 0.22 3.09 -19.54
CA ALA A 13 -0.60 1.91 -19.34
C ALA A 13 -0.84 1.83 -17.84
N LEU A 14 -2.09 1.97 -17.37
CA LEU A 14 -2.38 2.27 -15.95
C LEU A 14 -1.58 1.29 -15.10
N ASN A 15 -0.43 1.74 -14.59
CA ASN A 15 0.60 0.82 -14.11
C ASN A 15 0.00 0.19 -12.86
N LYS A 16 -0.34 -1.11 -12.92
CA LYS A 16 -1.01 -1.80 -11.82
C LYS A 16 -0.17 -1.65 -10.56
N ARG A 17 -0.75 -1.10 -9.50
CA ARG A 17 -0.01 -0.79 -8.27
C ARG A 17 -0.45 -1.68 -7.12
N ILE A 18 0.52 -2.16 -6.35
CA ILE A 18 0.27 -2.55 -4.96
C ILE A 18 0.75 -1.40 -4.09
N VAL A 19 -0.18 -0.67 -3.49
CA VAL A 19 0.11 0.47 -2.62
C VAL A 19 0.10 -0.03 -1.19
N VAL A 20 1.24 0.04 -0.52
CA VAL A 20 1.43 -0.51 0.82
C VAL A 20 1.64 0.61 1.81
N CYS A 21 0.73 0.76 2.76
CA CYS A 21 0.91 1.65 3.91
C CYS A 21 1.68 0.92 5.00
N THR A 22 2.88 1.40 5.32
CA THR A 22 3.78 0.80 6.31
C THR A 22 4.35 1.85 7.25
N GLY A 23 4.95 1.41 8.35
CA GLY A 23 5.53 2.25 9.38
C GLY A 23 5.89 1.46 10.62
N GLU A 24 6.75 2.06 11.44
CA GLU A 24 7.49 1.32 12.43
C GLU A 24 6.68 0.87 13.63
N LYS A 25 5.86 1.78 14.17
CA LYS A 25 5.16 1.60 15.43
C LYS A 25 3.66 1.75 15.24
N GLY A 26 2.90 1.23 16.21
CA GLY A 26 1.47 1.52 16.33
C GLY A 26 1.25 3.03 16.49
N GLY A 27 0.11 3.52 16.01
CA GLY A 27 -0.26 4.93 16.19
C GLY A 27 0.43 5.95 15.29
N THR A 28 1.31 5.56 14.36
CA THR A 28 1.96 6.52 13.44
C THR A 28 1.02 7.16 12.41
N GLY A 29 -0.20 6.67 12.27
CA GLY A 29 -1.20 7.18 11.32
C GLY A 29 -1.33 6.38 10.01
N LYS A 30 -0.72 5.20 9.90
CA LYS A 30 -0.82 4.30 8.73
C LYS A 30 -2.26 4.11 8.24
N SER A 31 -3.16 3.70 9.14
CA SER A 31 -4.56 3.49 8.81
C SER A 31 -5.30 4.79 8.48
N ILE A 32 -4.86 5.97 8.96
CA ILE A 32 -5.43 7.24 8.49
C ILE A 32 -5.05 7.47 7.03
N VAL A 33 -3.78 7.26 6.69
CA VAL A 33 -3.27 7.40 5.32
C VAL A 33 -3.95 6.40 4.38
N ALA A 34 -4.08 5.13 4.80
CA ALA A 34 -4.77 4.11 4.02
C ALA A 34 -6.23 4.48 3.74
N ARG A 35 -6.96 4.97 4.76
CA ARG A 35 -8.35 5.44 4.59
C ARG A 35 -8.44 6.63 3.63
N PHE A 36 -7.57 7.63 3.79
CA PHE A 36 -7.51 8.78 2.88
C PHE A 36 -7.22 8.36 1.43
N LEU A 37 -6.28 7.43 1.22
CA LEU A 37 -5.99 6.91 -0.11
C LEU A 37 -7.19 6.15 -0.69
N LEU A 38 -7.87 5.33 0.13
CA LEU A 38 -9.07 4.62 -0.30
C LEU A 38 -10.18 5.58 -0.72
N ASP A 39 -10.47 6.61 0.08
CA ASP A 39 -11.44 7.66 -0.26
C ASP A 39 -11.09 8.33 -1.59
N MET A 40 -9.82 8.69 -1.77
CA MET A 40 -9.34 9.32 -3.01
C MET A 40 -9.51 8.38 -4.21
N TYR A 41 -9.19 7.10 -4.07
CA TYR A 41 -9.35 6.13 -5.15
C TYR A 41 -10.82 5.95 -5.53
N LEU A 42 -11.71 5.83 -4.54
CA LEU A 42 -13.15 5.71 -4.77
C LEU A 42 -13.73 6.97 -5.42
N ALA A 43 -13.39 8.16 -4.90
CA ALA A 43 -13.87 9.44 -5.42
C ALA A 43 -13.42 9.70 -6.87
N ASN A 44 -12.26 9.16 -7.26
CA ASN A 44 -11.72 9.28 -8.62
C ASN A 44 -12.07 8.07 -9.50
N LEU A 45 -12.97 7.19 -9.06
CA LEU A 45 -13.40 5.98 -9.80
C LEU A 45 -12.23 5.07 -10.21
N ILE A 46 -11.18 5.03 -9.39
CA ILE A 46 -10.04 4.12 -9.58
C ILE A 46 -10.49 2.72 -9.13
N HIS A 47 -10.28 1.73 -10.00
CA HIS A 47 -10.58 0.33 -9.66
C HIS A 47 -9.61 -0.17 -8.59
N VAL A 48 -10.07 -0.17 -7.34
CA VAL A 48 -9.28 -0.52 -6.16
C VAL A 48 -9.84 -1.75 -5.46
N VAL A 49 -8.95 -2.63 -5.01
CA VAL A 49 -9.25 -3.65 -3.99
C VAL A 49 -8.41 -3.33 -2.76
N ALA A 50 -9.04 -3.29 -1.60
CA ALA A 50 -8.39 -2.89 -0.35
C ALA A 50 -8.28 -4.06 0.62
N TYR A 51 -7.14 -4.13 1.30
CA TYR A 51 -6.77 -5.16 2.25
C TYR A 51 -6.38 -4.52 3.58
N ASP A 52 -6.99 -5.01 4.66
CA ASP A 52 -6.54 -4.77 6.00
C ASP A 52 -5.70 -5.97 6.45
N CYS A 53 -4.41 -5.74 6.66
CA CYS A 53 -3.47 -6.80 6.97
C CYS A 53 -3.12 -6.91 8.47
N ASP A 54 -3.73 -6.06 9.32
CA ASP A 54 -3.56 -6.09 10.77
C ASP A 54 -4.77 -6.77 11.45
N SER A 55 -4.64 -8.06 11.75
CA SER A 55 -5.71 -8.77 12.46
C SER A 55 -5.93 -8.33 13.91
N ASN A 56 -4.96 -7.70 14.54
CA ASN A 56 -5.10 -7.27 15.93
C ASN A 56 -5.91 -5.97 16.00
N ASN A 57 -5.72 -5.10 15.01
CA ASN A 57 -6.39 -3.82 14.98
C ASN A 57 -6.81 -3.44 13.55
N PRO A 58 -7.84 -4.10 12.96
CA PRO A 58 -8.21 -3.94 11.56
C PRO A 58 -8.99 -2.64 11.34
N GLN A 59 -8.27 -1.51 11.38
CA GLN A 59 -8.84 -0.17 11.32
C GLN A 59 -9.42 0.14 9.95
N LEU A 60 -8.76 -0.25 8.85
CA LEU A 60 -9.29 -0.02 7.51
C LEU A 60 -10.59 -0.80 7.30
N TRP A 61 -10.61 -2.07 7.69
CA TRP A 61 -11.79 -2.92 7.58
C TRP A 61 -12.97 -2.41 8.40
N ARG A 62 -12.75 -2.05 9.67
CA ARG A 62 -13.80 -1.55 10.57
C ARG A 62 -14.55 -0.34 10.01
N HIS A 63 -13.87 0.52 9.24
CA HIS A 63 -14.47 1.72 8.68
C HIS A 63 -15.17 1.49 7.34
N TYR A 64 -14.68 0.56 6.50
CA TYR A 64 -15.11 0.47 5.10
C TYR A 64 -15.83 -0.83 4.72
N ASN A 65 -15.92 -1.82 5.62
CA ASN A 65 -16.54 -3.13 5.33
C ASN A 65 -18.00 -3.06 4.85
N ARG A 66 -18.71 -1.96 5.13
CA ARG A 66 -20.11 -1.73 4.75
C ARG A 66 -20.30 -0.58 3.76
N VAL A 67 -19.24 0.15 3.45
CA VAL A 67 -19.30 1.39 2.66
C VAL A 67 -18.86 1.15 1.21
N VAL A 68 -17.96 0.19 0.99
CA VAL A 68 -17.43 -0.16 -0.33
C VAL A 68 -18.13 -1.43 -0.83
N ASN A 69 -18.61 -1.44 -2.06
CA ASN A 69 -19.20 -2.64 -2.66
C ASN A 69 -18.11 -3.72 -2.80
N GLY A 70 -18.30 -4.87 -2.16
CA GLY A 70 -17.27 -5.91 -1.98
C GLY A 70 -16.39 -5.77 -0.73
N GLY A 71 -16.47 -4.63 -0.02
CA GLY A 71 -15.80 -4.36 1.25
C GLY A 71 -14.27 -4.29 1.19
N VAL A 72 -13.67 -3.97 2.32
CA VAL A 72 -12.23 -4.23 2.56
C VAL A 72 -12.09 -5.70 2.91
N LYS A 73 -11.08 -6.39 2.38
CA LYS A 73 -10.76 -7.77 2.74
C LYS A 73 -9.80 -7.79 3.92
N THR A 74 -9.95 -8.72 4.86
CA THR A 74 -8.97 -8.94 5.93
C THR A 74 -8.07 -10.12 5.57
N ILE A 75 -6.75 -9.91 5.56
CA ILE A 75 -5.77 -10.95 5.23
C ILE A 75 -4.50 -10.74 6.06
N LYS A 76 -4.14 -11.67 6.96
CA LYS A 76 -2.97 -11.42 7.83
C LYS A 76 -1.70 -11.43 7.00
N PHE A 77 -0.87 -10.40 7.12
CA PHE A 77 0.34 -10.28 6.29
C PHE A 77 1.32 -11.44 6.47
N ASN A 78 1.43 -11.97 7.69
CA ASN A 78 2.37 -13.03 8.05
C ASN A 78 1.73 -14.44 8.07
N GLN A 79 0.50 -14.61 7.57
CA GLN A 79 -0.08 -15.95 7.50
C GLN A 79 0.53 -16.75 6.35
N HIS A 80 0.63 -18.07 6.55
CA HIS A 80 0.93 -18.99 5.48
C HIS A 80 -0.11 -18.85 4.35
N GLY A 81 0.33 -18.79 3.11
CA GLY A 81 -0.56 -18.65 1.96
C GLY A 81 -0.92 -17.19 1.60
N PHE A 82 -0.39 -16.18 2.31
CA PHE A 82 -0.70 -14.77 2.03
C PHE A 82 -0.44 -14.39 0.56
N ASN A 83 0.73 -14.76 0.04
CA ASN A 83 1.14 -14.40 -1.32
C ASN A 83 0.28 -15.11 -2.39
N GLU A 84 -0.11 -16.37 -2.17
CA GLU A 84 -0.97 -17.13 -3.06
C GLU A 84 -2.40 -16.55 -3.08
N ILE A 85 -2.96 -16.25 -1.91
CA ILE A 85 -4.29 -15.63 -1.78
C ILE A 85 -4.28 -14.29 -2.51
N LEU A 86 -3.26 -13.46 -2.25
CA LEU A 86 -3.13 -12.18 -2.92
C LEU A 86 -3.00 -12.34 -4.44
N LYS A 87 -2.12 -13.23 -4.93
CA LYS A 87 -1.92 -13.45 -6.38
C LYS A 87 -3.21 -13.87 -7.05
N ASN A 88 -3.96 -14.80 -6.45
CA ASN A 88 -5.26 -15.25 -6.96
C ASN A 88 -6.26 -14.10 -7.03
N ASP A 89 -6.36 -13.30 -5.97
CA ASP A 89 -7.21 -12.11 -5.95
C ASP A 89 -6.83 -11.09 -7.03
N LEU A 90 -5.54 -10.78 -7.17
CA LEU A 90 -5.05 -9.83 -8.16
C LEU A 90 -5.24 -10.31 -9.60
N GLN A 91 -5.21 -11.62 -9.83
CA GLN A 91 -5.49 -12.23 -11.13
C GLN A 91 -6.99 -12.22 -11.44
N GLN A 92 -7.83 -12.58 -10.48
CA GLN A 92 -9.28 -12.67 -10.65
C GLN A 92 -9.94 -11.29 -10.76
N LEU A 93 -9.59 -10.38 -9.86
CA LEU A 93 -10.18 -9.04 -9.77
C LEU A 93 -9.50 -8.06 -10.71
N SER A 94 -8.21 -8.26 -11.01
CA SER A 94 -7.41 -7.38 -11.88
C SER A 94 -7.56 -5.88 -11.58
N PRO A 95 -7.46 -5.44 -10.30
CA PRO A 95 -7.57 -4.03 -9.97
C PRO A 95 -6.46 -3.18 -10.60
N THR A 96 -6.74 -1.90 -10.76
CA THR A 96 -5.69 -0.91 -11.04
C THR A 96 -4.82 -0.70 -9.81
N VAL A 97 -5.42 -0.72 -8.62
CA VAL A 97 -4.73 -0.55 -7.34
C VAL A 97 -5.14 -1.62 -6.34
N ALA A 98 -4.16 -2.30 -5.75
CA ALA A 98 -4.35 -3.08 -4.53
C ALA A 98 -3.79 -2.27 -3.35
N LEU A 99 -4.66 -1.76 -2.50
CA LEU A 99 -4.27 -0.97 -1.33
C LEU A 99 -4.15 -1.89 -0.11
N MET A 100 -3.03 -1.82 0.62
CA MET A 100 -2.78 -2.63 1.82
C MET A 100 -2.44 -1.75 3.01
N ASP A 101 -3.17 -1.90 4.11
CA ASP A 101 -2.80 -1.36 5.42
C ASP A 101 -2.05 -2.45 6.21
N LEU A 102 -0.74 -2.29 6.40
CA LEU A 102 0.08 -3.29 7.07
C LEU A 102 0.13 -3.09 8.59
N PRO A 103 0.28 -4.19 9.36
CA PRO A 103 0.59 -4.08 10.78
C PRO A 103 1.96 -3.39 10.97
N SER A 104 2.20 -2.94 12.19
CA SER A 104 3.49 -2.31 12.52
C SER A 104 4.60 -3.38 12.57
N GLY A 105 5.81 -3.02 12.18
CA GLY A 105 6.98 -3.89 12.36
C GLY A 105 7.13 -5.06 11.37
N VAL A 106 6.61 -4.96 10.14
CA VAL A 106 6.70 -6.02 9.10
C VAL A 106 8.09 -6.24 8.47
N GLY A 107 9.15 -5.67 9.05
CA GLY A 107 10.45 -5.43 8.41
C GLY A 107 10.99 -6.57 7.55
N ASP A 108 11.21 -7.75 8.13
CA ASP A 108 11.86 -8.85 7.43
C ASP A 108 10.92 -9.48 6.38
N TYR A 109 9.64 -9.70 6.72
CA TYR A 109 8.63 -10.24 5.81
C TYR A 109 8.36 -9.35 4.59
N PHE A 110 8.57 -8.04 4.73
CA PHE A 110 8.29 -7.11 3.64
C PHE A 110 9.26 -7.28 2.47
N LYS A 111 10.52 -7.64 2.72
CA LYS A 111 11.50 -7.86 1.66
C LYS A 111 11.11 -9.06 0.79
N ASP A 112 10.73 -10.17 1.42
CA ASP A 112 10.32 -11.38 0.73
C ASP A 112 9.03 -11.13 -0.08
N PHE A 113 8.09 -10.38 0.50
CA PHE A 113 6.90 -9.92 -0.22
C PHE A 113 7.24 -9.11 -1.49
N VAL A 114 8.20 -8.18 -1.42
CA VAL A 114 8.63 -7.41 -2.59
C VAL A 114 9.18 -8.33 -3.67
N GLN A 115 10.04 -9.29 -3.31
CA GLN A 115 10.62 -10.25 -4.25
C GLN A 115 9.54 -11.12 -4.92
N ASP A 116 8.55 -11.57 -4.15
CA ASP A 116 7.45 -12.39 -4.65
C ASP A 116 6.52 -11.65 -5.62
N VAL A 117 6.33 -10.34 -5.42
CA VAL A 117 5.59 -9.50 -6.36
C VAL A 117 6.41 -9.22 -7.62
N GLN A 118 7.70 -8.89 -7.48
CA GLN A 118 8.58 -8.60 -8.64
C GLN A 118 8.77 -9.82 -9.54
N SER A 119 8.83 -11.01 -8.97
CA SER A 119 8.91 -12.28 -9.73
C SER A 119 7.58 -12.72 -10.34
N SER A 120 6.46 -12.09 -9.98
CA SER A 120 5.15 -12.43 -10.52
C SER A 120 4.97 -11.91 -11.95
N SER A 121 4.27 -12.67 -12.79
CA SER A 121 3.88 -12.26 -14.14
C SER A 121 2.66 -11.34 -14.18
N LEU A 122 2.16 -10.88 -13.03
CA LEU A 122 0.91 -10.10 -12.92
C LEU A 122 1.08 -8.62 -13.31
N GLY A 123 2.31 -8.15 -13.48
CA GLY A 123 2.62 -6.79 -13.94
C GLY A 123 2.38 -5.69 -12.90
N TYR A 124 2.30 -6.05 -11.61
CA TYR A 124 2.16 -5.07 -10.53
C TYR A 124 3.51 -4.54 -10.07
N ARG A 125 3.58 -3.24 -9.78
CA ARG A 125 4.71 -2.61 -9.10
C ARG A 125 4.28 -2.08 -7.74
N ILE A 126 5.14 -2.23 -6.74
CA ILE A 126 4.87 -1.78 -5.38
C ILE A 126 5.15 -0.28 -5.25
N THR A 127 4.24 0.43 -4.59
CA THR A 127 4.45 1.77 -4.05
C THR A 127 4.40 1.68 -2.53
N MET A 128 5.54 1.89 -1.88
CA MET A 128 5.67 1.85 -0.43
C MET A 128 5.40 3.24 0.15
N VAL A 129 4.27 3.38 0.85
CA VAL A 129 3.87 4.57 1.57
C VAL A 129 4.32 4.43 3.02
N SER A 130 5.49 4.97 3.34
CA SER A 130 6.07 4.94 4.68
C SER A 130 5.57 6.13 5.52
N VAL A 131 4.74 5.84 6.53
CA VAL A 131 4.21 6.86 7.44
C VAL A 131 5.13 7.00 8.66
N LEU A 132 5.83 8.12 8.71
CA LEU A 132 6.81 8.43 9.74
C LEU A 132 6.15 9.14 10.92
N GLY A 133 6.43 8.66 12.13
CA GLY A 133 6.15 9.38 13.36
C GLY A 133 7.25 10.39 13.71
N ARG A 134 7.15 10.99 14.90
CA ARG A 134 8.13 12.00 15.40
C ARG A 134 9.44 11.40 15.91
N VAL A 135 9.51 10.09 16.10
CA VAL A 135 10.67 9.43 16.72
C VAL A 135 11.74 9.11 15.68
N LYS A 136 13.01 9.23 16.09
CA LYS A 136 14.18 8.90 15.26
C LYS A 136 14.10 7.50 14.65
N ASP A 137 13.56 6.56 15.41
CA ASP A 137 13.44 5.16 15.00
C ASP A 137 12.66 5.00 13.68
N SER A 138 11.66 5.87 13.40
CA SER A 138 10.88 5.78 12.16
C SER A 138 11.73 6.06 10.92
N VAL A 139 12.72 6.95 11.03
CA VAL A 139 13.68 7.24 9.96
C VAL A 139 14.69 6.10 9.81
N ILE A 140 15.12 5.50 10.93
CA ILE A 140 16.02 4.34 10.92
C ILE A 140 15.35 3.16 10.20
N GLN A 141 14.08 2.89 10.49
CA GLN A 141 13.35 1.82 9.83
C GLN A 141 13.17 2.10 8.32
N LEU A 142 12.81 3.32 7.95
CA LEU A 142 12.72 3.71 6.54
C LEU A 142 14.06 3.47 5.81
N LYS A 143 15.19 3.87 6.43
CA LYS A 143 16.52 3.63 5.89
C LYS A 143 16.76 2.14 5.63
N ARG A 144 16.45 1.26 6.60
CA ARG A 144 16.58 -0.19 6.43
C ARG A 144 15.72 -0.73 5.27
N LEU A 145 14.49 -0.24 5.12
CA LEU A 145 13.62 -0.63 4.02
C LEU A 145 14.16 -0.17 2.66
N ILE A 146 14.71 1.05 2.58
CA ILE A 146 15.37 1.55 1.36
C ILE A 146 16.58 0.68 1.00
N GLU A 147 17.42 0.35 1.98
CA GLU A 147 18.59 -0.53 1.79
C GLU A 147 18.18 -1.94 1.35
N ALA A 148 17.08 -2.48 1.89
CA ALA A 148 16.60 -3.82 1.57
C ALA A 148 15.91 -3.91 0.20
N CYS A 149 15.11 -2.90 -0.17
CA CYS A 149 14.27 -2.93 -1.37
C CYS A 149 14.93 -2.26 -2.59
N GLY A 150 15.83 -1.28 -2.39
CA GLY A 150 16.50 -0.60 -3.50
C GLY A 150 15.52 -0.01 -4.50
N ASN A 151 15.71 -0.27 -5.80
CA ASN A 151 14.84 0.23 -6.88
C ASN A 151 13.61 -0.66 -7.17
N GLN A 152 13.39 -1.73 -6.40
CA GLN A 152 12.28 -2.68 -6.63
C GLN A 152 10.90 -2.08 -6.31
N VAL A 153 10.86 -0.98 -5.55
CA VAL A 153 9.63 -0.28 -5.16
C VAL A 153 9.74 1.21 -5.45
N ASP A 154 8.59 1.87 -5.58
CA ASP A 154 8.51 3.34 -5.58
C ASP A 154 8.23 3.82 -4.15
N TYR A 155 8.96 4.83 -3.68
CA TYR A 155 8.88 5.31 -2.30
C TYR A 155 8.02 6.57 -2.19
N VAL A 156 7.08 6.56 -1.25
CA VAL A 156 6.33 7.75 -0.83
C VAL A 156 6.50 7.88 0.68
N VAL A 157 7.02 9.02 1.13
CA VAL A 157 7.22 9.29 2.55
C VAL A 157 6.13 10.24 3.04
N VAL A 158 5.37 9.81 4.03
CA VAL A 158 4.36 10.65 4.70
C VAL A 158 4.90 11.04 6.06
N ARG A 159 5.16 12.33 6.25
CA ARG A 159 5.53 12.87 7.56
C ARG A 159 4.25 13.18 8.34
N ASN A 160 3.92 12.36 9.34
CA ASN A 160 2.83 12.67 10.22
C ASN A 160 3.30 13.61 11.35
N LEU A 161 2.81 14.85 11.35
CA LEU A 161 3.16 15.87 12.34
C LEU A 161 2.38 15.71 13.66
N TYR A 162 1.34 14.88 13.69
CA TYR A 162 0.43 14.72 14.82
C TYR A 162 0.34 13.24 15.21
N VAL A 163 0.94 12.88 16.34
CA VAL A 163 0.75 11.58 16.99
C VAL A 163 0.29 11.83 18.42
N TRP A 164 -0.85 11.24 18.75
CA TRP A 164 -1.49 11.27 20.07
C TRP A 164 -0.72 10.44 21.08
#